data_AF-A0A2P8QUM8-F1
#
_entry.id   AF-A0A2P8QUM8-F1
#
_cell.length_a   1.000
_cell.length_b   1.000
_cell.length_c   1.000
_cell.angle_alpha   90.00
_cell.angle_beta   90.00
_cell.angle_gamma   90.00
#
_symmetry.space_group_name_H-M   'P 1'
#
loop_
_entity.id
_entity.type
_entity.pdbx_description
1 polymer ?
#
loop_
_entity_poly.entity_id
_entity_poly.type
_entity_poly.pdbx_seq_one_letter_code
_entity_poly.pdbx_strand_id
1 'polypeptide(L)'
;MTTAAIANLVLGIFLGLMILLFIFRIVLTWFPQIDLKRFPYNLIAMPTDPLLVPMRKLVPPIGGVDITPIIWVGIFSLLREILLGQQGLLMMLMH
;
A
#
# COMPACT_ATOMS: atom_id res chain seq x y z
N MET A 1 -8.75 24.35 10.59
CA MET A 1 -9.12 22.98 10.18
C MET A 1 -9.28 22.15 11.44
N THR A 2 -10.36 21.37 11.56
CA THR A 2 -10.54 20.47 12.72
C THR A 2 -9.47 19.38 12.69
N THR A 3 -9.05 18.87 13.86
CA THR A 3 -8.04 17.80 13.95
C THR A 3 -8.46 16.57 13.13
N ALA A 4 -9.76 16.26 13.09
CA ALA A 4 -10.32 15.19 12.26
C ALA A 4 -10.13 15.42 10.75
N ALA A 5 -10.29 16.66 10.27
CA ALA A 5 -10.08 16.98 8.85
C ALA A 5 -8.61 16.82 8.44
N ILE A 6 -7.68 17.21 9.32
CA ILE A 6 -6.24 17.01 9.08
C ILE A 6 -5.90 15.52 9.06
N ALA A 7 -6.44 14.74 10.02
CA ALA A 7 -6.26 13.29 10.05
C ALA A 7 -6.80 12.62 8.78
N ASN A 8 -7.98 13.01 8.31
CA ASN A 8 -8.59 12.50 7.08
C ASN A 8 -7.71 12.76 5.85
N LEU A 9 -7.16 13.97 5.73
CA LEU A 9 -6.26 14.34 4.63
C LEU A 9 -4.96 13.52 4.64
N VAL A 10 -4.28 13.48 5.79
CA VAL A 10 -2.99 12.79 5.93
C VAL A 10 -3.15 11.29 5.69
N LEU A 11 -4.16 10.66 6.29
CA LEU A 11 -4.44 9.24 6.09
C LEU A 11 -4.85 8.95 4.65
N GLY A 12 -5.64 9.83 4.02
CA GLY A 12 -6.06 9.67 2.63
C GLY A 12 -4.89 9.65 1.66
N ILE A 13 -3.96 10.59 1.82
CA ILE A 13 -2.74 10.66 1.02
C ILE A 13 -1.86 9.43 1.30
N PHE A 14 -1.62 9.10 2.57
CA PHE A 14 -0.76 7.98 2.94
C PHE A 14 -1.28 6.63 2.42
N LEU A 15 -2.55 6.30 2.70
CA LEU A 15 -3.16 5.04 2.27
C LEU A 15 -3.24 4.97 0.75
N GLY A 16 -3.61 6.06 0.09
CA GLY A 16 -3.64 6.14 -1.38
C GLY A 16 -2.27 5.94 -2.01
N LEU A 17 -1.23 6.57 -1.47
CA LEU A 17 0.13 6.40 -1.93
C LEU A 17 0.60 4.96 -1.75
N MET A 18 0.36 4.34 -0.59
CA MET A 18 0.74 2.94 -0.35
C MET A 18 0.05 1.99 -1.33
N ILE A 19 -1.24 2.17 -1.60
CA ILE A 19 -1.97 1.38 -2.62
C ILE A 19 -1.29 1.52 -3.99
N LEU A 20 -0.99 2.75 -4.41
CA LEU A 20 -0.32 3.01 -5.68
C LEU A 20 1.07 2.35 -5.75
N LEU A 21 1.86 2.44 -4.68
CA LEU A 21 3.17 1.82 -4.61
C LEU A 21 3.06 0.28 -4.66
N PHE A 22 2.07 -0.32 -4.01
CA PHE A 22 1.85 -1.76 -4.12
C PHE A 22 1.41 -2.17 -5.53
N ILE A 23 0.59 -1.36 -6.21
CA ILE A 23 0.26 -1.62 -7.62
C ILE A 23 1.53 -1.61 -8.49
N PHE A 24 2.40 -0.62 -8.31
CA PHE A 24 3.70 -0.64 -8.99
C PHE A 24 4.56 -1.84 -8.60
N ARG A 25 4.55 -2.27 -7.32
CA ARG A 25 5.23 -3.49 -6.89
C ARG A 25 4.74 -4.71 -7.63
N ILE A 26 3.44 -4.87 -7.87
CA ILE A 26 2.90 -5.99 -8.66
C ILE A 26 3.58 -6.01 -10.04
N VAL A 27 3.56 -4.89 -10.75
CA VAL A 27 4.17 -4.79 -12.09
C VAL A 27 5.67 -5.09 -12.04
N LEU A 28 6.40 -4.52 -11.08
CA LEU A 28 7.86 -4.72 -10.96
C LEU A 28 8.24 -6.18 -10.66
N THR A 29 7.36 -6.95 -10.02
CA THR A 29 7.64 -8.37 -9.77
C THR A 29 7.61 -9.23 -11.02
N TRP A 30 7.01 -8.76 -12.12
CA TRP A 30 7.05 -9.43 -13.42
C TRP A 30 8.38 -9.25 -14.15
N PHE A 31 9.21 -8.30 -13.71
CA PHE A 31 10.51 -7.97 -14.30
C PHE A 31 11.64 -8.21 -13.28
N PRO A 32 11.97 -9.49 -12.97
CA PRO A 32 12.94 -9.82 -11.93
C PRO A 32 14.37 -9.32 -12.21
N GLN A 33 14.68 -8.98 -13.46
CA GLN A 33 15.95 -8.35 -13.84
C GLN A 33 16.13 -6.90 -13.34
N ILE A 34 15.07 -6.24 -12.86
CA ILE A 34 15.15 -4.86 -12.39
C ILE A 34 15.73 -4.80 -10.97
N ASP A 35 16.79 -4.01 -10.78
CA ASP A 35 17.37 -3.74 -9.47
C ASP A 35 16.49 -2.74 -8.68
N LEU A 36 15.69 -3.27 -7.77
CA LEU A 36 14.79 -2.52 -6.91
C LEU A 36 15.51 -1.55 -5.95
N LYS A 37 16.82 -1.68 -5.76
CA LYS A 37 17.61 -0.77 -4.91
C LYS A 37 18.09 0.48 -5.66
N ARG A 38 17.98 0.52 -6.99
CA ARG A 38 18.38 1.67 -7.81
C ARG A 38 17.24 2.65 -8.01
N PHE A 39 17.61 3.92 -8.18
CA PHE A 39 16.67 4.97 -8.57
C PHE A 39 16.13 4.71 -10.00
N PRO A 40 14.82 4.87 -10.25
CA PRO A 40 13.77 5.34 -9.34
C PRO A 40 13.03 4.23 -8.56
N TYR A 41 13.35 2.96 -8.80
CA TYR A 41 12.63 1.81 -8.24
C TYR A 41 12.71 1.71 -6.71
N ASN A 42 13.81 2.20 -6.13
CA ASN A 42 13.99 2.28 -4.68
C ASN A 42 12.91 3.12 -3.98
N LEU A 43 12.33 4.12 -4.64
CA LEU A 43 11.21 4.91 -4.11
C LEU A 43 9.96 4.06 -3.88
N ILE A 44 9.82 2.95 -4.62
CA ILE A 44 8.71 2.01 -4.50
C ILE A 44 9.10 0.89 -3.52
N ALA A 45 10.31 0.35 -3.64
CA ALA A 45 10.76 -0.78 -2.83
C ALA A 45 10.95 -0.41 -1.36
N MET A 46 11.58 0.73 -1.06
CA MET A 46 11.87 1.14 0.32
C MET A 46 10.63 1.22 1.23
N PRO A 47 9.51 1.86 0.84
CA PRO A 47 8.32 1.93 1.70
C PRO A 47 7.51 0.61 1.73
N THR A 48 7.61 -0.23 0.70
CA THR A 48 6.80 -1.45 0.60
C THR A 48 7.49 -2.70 1.17
N ASP A 49 8.82 -2.80 1.07
CA ASP A 49 9.59 -3.96 1.51
C ASP A 49 9.42 -4.33 3.00
N PRO A 50 9.34 -3.39 3.96
CA PRO A 50 9.09 -3.74 5.36
C PRO A 50 7.79 -4.52 5.60
N LEU A 51 6.80 -4.36 4.70
CA LEU A 51 5.53 -5.07 4.73
C LEU A 51 5.57 -6.37 3.89
N LEU A 52 6.29 -6.35 2.77
CA LEU A 52 6.39 -7.50 1.86
C LEU A 52 7.33 -8.60 2.38
N VAL A 53 8.50 -8.24 2.92
CA VAL A 53 9.50 -9.20 3.43
C VAL A 53 8.92 -10.16 4.47
N PRO A 54 8.20 -9.72 5.53
CA PRO A 54 7.57 -10.65 6.45
C PRO A 54 6.42 -11.42 5.80
N MET A 55 5.63 -10.78 4.93
CA MET A 55 4.50 -11.45 4.28
C MET A 55 4.92 -12.58 3.35
N ARG A 56 6.07 -12.43 2.66
CA ARG A 56 6.67 -13.49 1.82
C ARG A 56 7.03 -14.76 2.58
N LYS A 57 7.18 -14.70 3.91
CA LYS A 57 7.38 -15.88 4.74
C LYS A 57 6.10 -16.69 4.92
N LEU A 58 4.94 -16.03 4.86
CA LEU A 58 3.63 -16.66 4.98
C LEU A 58 3.09 -17.08 3.61
N VAL A 59 3.25 -16.21 2.61
CA VAL A 59 2.80 -16.44 1.24
C VAL A 59 4.03 -16.32 0.32
N PRO A 60 4.73 -17.43 0.05
CA PRO A 60 5.91 -17.41 -0.80
C PRO A 60 5.53 -17.04 -2.24
N PRO A 61 6.49 -16.50 -3.03
CA PRO A 61 6.28 -16.22 -4.45
C PRO A 61 5.84 -17.48 -5.21
N ILE A 62 4.86 -17.32 -6.11
CA ILE A 62 4.34 -18.41 -6.93
C ILE A 62 4.84 -18.22 -8.35
N GLY A 63 5.52 -19.23 -8.91
CA GLY A 63 6.07 -19.14 -10.27
C GLY A 63 7.12 -18.03 -10.44
N GLY A 64 7.83 -17.67 -9.37
CA GLY A 64 8.83 -16.60 -9.38
C GLY A 64 8.25 -15.17 -9.30
N VAL A 65 6.92 -15.04 -9.25
CA VAL A 65 6.24 -13.75 -9.10
C VAL A 65 5.75 -13.59 -7.66
N ASP A 66 6.04 -12.44 -7.06
CA ASP A 66 5.60 -12.12 -5.72
C ASP A 66 4.15 -11.60 -5.74
N ILE A 67 3.24 -12.40 -5.20
CA ILE A 67 1.80 -12.09 -5.10
C ILE A 67 1.45 -11.29 -3.84
N THR A 68 2.37 -11.15 -2.90
CA THR A 68 2.11 -10.46 -1.62
C THR A 68 1.71 -8.98 -1.76
N PRO A 69 2.17 -8.21 -2.77
CA PRO A 69 1.69 -6.84 -2.97
C PRO A 69 0.18 -6.77 -3.25
N ILE A 70 -0.40 -7.77 -3.91
CA ILE A 70 -1.84 -7.83 -4.21
C ILE A 70 -2.66 -7.88 -2.91
N ILE A 71 -2.19 -8.70 -1.96
CA ILE A 71 -2.81 -8.83 -0.64
C ILE A 71 -2.79 -7.47 0.07
N TRP A 72 -1.67 -6.76 0.01
CA TRP A 72 -1.54 -5.44 0.61
C TRP A 72 -2.38 -4.36 -0.08
N VAL A 73 -2.57 -4.41 -1.41
CA VAL A 73 -3.57 -3.56 -2.10
C VAL A 73 -4.94 -3.76 -1.48
N GLY A 74 -5.37 -5.02 -1.29
CA GLY A 74 -6.63 -5.35 -0.65
C GLY A 74 -6.75 -4.80 0.78
N ILE A 75 -5.74 -5.05 1.62
CA ILE A 75 -5.71 -4.58 3.01
C ILE A 75 -5.78 -3.05 3.09
N PHE A 76 -4.94 -2.33 2.34
CA PHE A 76 -4.92 -0.87 2.39
C PHE A 76 -6.19 -0.25 1.80
N SER A 77 -6.78 -0.88 0.77
CA SER A 77 -8.06 -0.44 0.19
C SER A 77 -9.20 -0.61 1.20
N LEU A 78 -9.25 -1.74 1.89
CA LEU A 78 -10.24 -1.99 2.93
C LEU A 78 -10.08 -1.00 4.10
N LEU A 79 -8.84 -0.78 4.56
CA LEU A 79 -8.57 0.21 5.62
C LEU A 79 -8.98 1.62 5.18
N ARG A 80 -8.72 1.99 3.94
CA ARG A 80 -9.12 3.29 3.40
C ARG A 80 -10.63 3.45 3.38
N GLU A 81 -11.37 2.43 2.96
CA GLU A 81 -12.84 2.49 2.93
C GLU A 81 -13.43 2.57 4.34
N ILE A 82 -12.97 1.72 5.27
CA ILE A 82 -13.46 1.72 6.66
C ILE A 82 -13.18 3.05 7.36
N LEU A 83 -12.01 3.66 7.13
CA LEU A 83 -11.62 4.88 7.83
C LEU A 83 -12.14 6.16 7.15
N LEU A 84 -12.05 6.23 5.82
CA LEU A 84 -12.19 7.47 5.03
C LEU A 84 -13.29 7.39 3.95
N GLY A 85 -13.95 6.24 3.79
CA GLY A 85 -15.03 6.06 2.82
C GLY A 85 -16.23 6.95 3.10
N GLN A 86 -17.25 6.89 2.24
CA GLN A 86 -18.45 7.71 2.39
C GLN A 86 -19.17 7.44 3.72
N GLN A 87 -19.12 6.18 4.18
CA GLN A 87 -19.59 5.73 5.50
C GLN A 87 -18.42 5.45 6.46
N GLY A 88 -17.25 6.02 6.21
CA GLY A 88 -16.05 5.77 6.99
C GLY A 88 -16.13 6.36 8.40
N LEU A 89 -15.42 5.74 9.34
CA LEU A 89 -15.42 6.13 10.76
C LEU A 89 -15.06 7.60 10.96
N LEU A 90 -14.06 8.12 10.23
CA LEU A 90 -13.67 9.53 10.36
C LEU A 90 -14.70 10.47 9.75
N MET A 91 -15.38 10.07 8.67
CA MET A 91 -16.48 10.85 8.10
C MET A 91 -17.65 10.92 9.07
N MET A 92 -18.03 9.81 9.70
CA MET A 92 -19.11 9.78 10.69
C MET A 92 -18.83 10.69 11.90
N LEU A 93 -17.58 10.81 12.34
CA LEU A 93 -17.17 11.66 13.46
C LEU A 93 -17.12 13.16 13.13
N MET A 94 -17.13 13.52 11.84
CA MET A 94 -17.08 14.91 11.38
C MET A 94 -18.47 15.53 11.13
N HIS A 95 -19.52 14.70 11.13
CA HIS A 95 -20.92 15.13 11.09
C HIS A 95 -21.45 15.28 12.51
#